data_AF-A0A3S4CJZ5-F1
#
_entry.id   AF-A0A3S4CJZ5-F1
#
_cell.length_a   1.000
_cell.length_b   1.000
_cell.length_c   1.000
_cell.angle_alpha   90.00
_cell.angle_beta   90.00
_cell.angle_gamma   90.00
#
_symmetry.space_group_name_H-M   'P 1'
#
loop_
_entity.id
_entity.type
_entity.pdbx_description
1 polymer ?
#
loop_
_entity_poly.entity_id
_entity_poly.type
_entity_poly.pdbx_seq_one_letter_code
_entity_poly.pdbx_strand_id
1 'polypeptide(L)'
;MPAAGKSLRGGRITPGEWERRRGLRLRFVYRRSGPSLLVAEGRLNTKGQAVVSRSKTGRGKVTAPIFLLVPQVKLPKRLDLARDADRALDSVPGLIVASWVEAR
;
A
#
# COMPACT_ATOMS: atom_id res chain seq x y z
N MET A 1 9.86 -0.22 -1.77
CA MET A 1 10.50 1.10 -1.97
C MET A 1 11.19 1.55 -0.68
N PRO A 2 12.48 1.25 -0.50
CA PRO A 2 13.23 1.66 0.69
C PRO A 2 13.35 3.18 0.86
N ALA A 3 13.17 3.97 -0.23
CA ALA A 3 13.33 5.43 -0.24
C ALA A 3 12.33 6.21 0.65
N ALA A 4 11.09 5.72 0.80
CA ALA A 4 10.09 6.36 1.66
C ALA A 4 10.44 6.22 3.15
N GLY A 5 11.01 5.09 3.56
CA GLY A 5 11.23 4.77 4.97
C GLY A 5 9.93 4.46 5.73
N LYS A 6 10.02 4.38 7.05
CA LYS A 6 8.90 4.08 7.96
C LYS A 6 8.35 5.36 8.62
N SER A 7 7.06 5.34 8.95
CA SER A 7 6.42 6.38 9.78
C SER A 7 7.01 6.37 11.20
N LEU A 8 6.71 7.40 11.99
CA LEU A 8 7.12 7.48 13.40
C LEU A 8 6.59 6.29 14.24
N ARG A 9 5.41 5.77 13.89
CA ARG A 9 4.79 4.61 14.55
C ARG A 9 5.20 3.27 13.93
N GLY A 10 6.26 3.25 13.13
CA GLY A 10 6.79 2.03 12.49
C GLY A 10 6.00 1.52 11.27
N GLY A 11 4.79 2.01 11.03
CA GLY A 11 3.95 1.70 9.87
C GLY A 11 4.36 2.40 8.57
N ARG A 12 3.54 2.26 7.52
CA ARG A 12 3.76 2.88 6.21
C ARG A 12 3.62 4.41 6.31
N ILE A 13 4.66 5.13 5.90
CA ILE A 13 4.66 6.60 5.89
C ILE A 13 3.77 7.14 4.77
N THR A 14 3.03 8.22 5.04
CA THR A 14 2.23 8.93 4.03
C THR A 14 3.07 9.99 3.30
N PRO A 15 2.71 10.39 2.07
CA PRO A 15 3.40 11.47 1.37
C PRO A 15 3.52 12.76 2.20
N GLY A 16 2.42 13.21 2.81
CA GLY A 16 2.43 14.43 3.63
C GLY A 16 3.27 14.32 4.92
N GLU A 17 3.28 13.14 5.57
CA GLU A 17 4.19 12.91 6.69
C GLU A 17 5.66 12.91 6.24
N TRP A 18 5.94 12.32 5.08
CA TRP A 18 7.29 12.26 4.53
C TRP A 18 7.83 13.67 4.23
N GLU A 19 7.04 14.53 3.59
CA GLU A 19 7.43 15.92 3.30
C GLU A 19 7.75 16.71 4.58
N ARG A 20 6.85 16.65 5.58
CA ARG A 20 7.06 17.31 6.89
C ARG A 20 8.33 16.84 7.58
N ARG A 21 8.60 15.53 7.51
CA ARG A 21 9.76 14.94 8.19
C ARG A 21 11.08 15.20 7.46
N ARG A 22 11.07 15.26 6.13
CA ARG A 22 12.28 15.40 5.31
C ARG A 22 12.61 16.84 4.94
N GLY A 23 11.66 17.76 5.08
CA GLY A 23 11.81 19.15 4.64
C GLY A 23 11.97 19.28 3.12
N LEU A 24 11.48 18.28 2.37
CA LEU A 24 11.52 18.23 0.92
C LEU A 24 10.10 18.13 0.40
N ARG A 25 9.77 18.92 -0.63
CA ARG A 25 8.49 18.82 -1.30
C ARG A 25 8.51 17.71 -2.35
N LEU A 26 7.45 16.92 -2.38
CA LEU A 26 7.22 15.93 -3.41
C LEU A 26 6.65 16.62 -4.65
N ARG A 27 7.14 16.20 -5.81
CA ARG A 27 6.65 16.61 -7.11
C ARG A 27 5.96 15.43 -7.79
N PHE A 28 4.77 15.67 -8.31
CA PHE A 28 4.08 14.71 -9.16
C PHE A 28 4.75 14.62 -10.53
N VAL A 29 4.99 13.40 -10.99
CA VAL A 29 5.48 13.12 -12.33
C VAL A 29 4.54 12.11 -12.97
N TYR A 30 3.82 12.57 -13.99
CA TYR A 30 3.02 11.70 -14.85
C TYR A 30 3.94 10.82 -15.71
N ARG A 31 3.54 9.57 -15.89
CA ARG A 31 4.21 8.63 -16.79
C ARG A 31 3.18 8.08 -17.76
N ARG A 32 3.44 8.24 -19.06
CA ARG A 32 2.59 7.72 -20.14
C ARG A 32 2.54 6.18 -20.11
N SER A 33 3.64 5.54 -19.77
CA SER A 33 3.74 4.09 -19.57
C SER A 33 4.10 3.77 -18.12
N GLY A 34 3.21 3.02 -17.45
CA GLY A 34 3.36 2.61 -16.05
C GLY A 34 2.81 3.62 -15.03
N PRO A 35 2.94 3.33 -13.72
CA PRO A 35 2.29 4.15 -12.71
C PRO A 35 3.01 5.49 -12.51
N SER A 36 2.24 6.50 -12.11
CA SER A 36 2.76 7.86 -11.85
C SER A 36 3.55 7.90 -10.54
N LEU A 37 4.40 8.90 -10.38
CA LEU A 37 5.37 8.97 -9.28
C LEU A 37 5.20 10.24 -8.45
N LEU A 38 5.55 10.13 -7.17
CA LEU A 38 5.93 11.29 -6.35
C LEU A 38 7.44 11.24 -6.13
N VAL A 39 8.13 12.25 -6.63
CA VAL A 39 9.59 12.34 -6.61
C VAL A 39 10.04 13.49 -5.70
N ALA A 40 11.24 13.40 -5.15
CA ALA A 40 11.87 14.50 -4.42
C ALA A 40 13.20 14.88 -5.08
N GLU A 41 13.46 16.18 -5.19
CA GLU A 41 14.77 16.69 -5.60
C GLU A 41 15.63 16.90 -4.34
N GLY A 42 16.80 16.28 -4.30
CA GLY A 42 17.68 16.35 -3.14
C GLY A 42 18.99 15.63 -3.40
N ARG A 43 19.68 15.20 -2.35
CA ARG A 43 20.80 14.26 -2.46
C ARG A 43 20.44 12.95 -1.76
N LEU A 44 21.13 11.87 -2.08
CA LEU A 44 21.02 10.63 -1.32
C LEU A 44 22.02 10.63 -0.17
N ASN A 45 21.61 10.16 1.00
CA ASN A 45 22.53 9.81 2.07
C ASN A 45 23.04 8.36 1.90
N THR A 46 23.98 7.92 2.73
CA THR A 46 24.53 6.55 2.73
C THR A 46 23.46 5.47 2.93
N LYS A 47 22.30 5.84 3.49
CA LYS A 47 21.13 4.95 3.69
C LYS A 47 20.16 4.95 2.48
N GLY A 48 20.52 5.60 1.37
CA GLY A 48 19.69 5.70 0.16
C GLY A 48 18.45 6.58 0.30
N GLN A 49 18.41 7.47 1.29
CA GLN A 49 17.26 8.35 1.55
C GLN A 49 17.50 9.73 0.95
N ALA A 50 16.46 10.28 0.32
CA ALA A 50 16.49 11.66 -0.16
C ALA A 50 16.50 12.63 1.02
N VAL A 51 17.48 13.54 1.00
CA VAL A 51 17.66 14.61 1.99
C VAL A 51 17.99 15.91 1.28
N VAL A 52 17.78 17.03 1.98
CA VAL A 52 18.07 18.36 1.46
C VAL A 52 19.54 18.45 1.01
N SER A 53 19.74 18.95 -0.21
CA SER A 53 21.06 19.32 -0.71
C SER A 53 21.34 20.78 -0.36
N ARG A 54 22.53 21.06 0.20
CA ARG A 54 23.00 22.43 0.47
C ARG A 54 23.80 23.02 -0.70
N SER A 55 23.97 22.25 -1.78
CA SER A 55 24.71 22.69 -2.96
C SER A 55 23.96 23.81 -3.68
N LYS A 56 24.61 24.97 -3.81
CA LYS A 56 24.08 26.11 -4.58
C LYS A 56 24.16 25.88 -6.10
N THR A 57 25.13 25.09 -6.55
CA THR A 57 25.40 24.83 -7.98
C THR A 57 24.72 23.57 -8.51
N GLY A 58 23.95 22.87 -7.67
CA GLY A 58 23.25 21.64 -8.06
C GLY A 58 24.12 20.38 -8.14
N ARG A 59 25.44 20.49 -7.97
CA ARG A 59 26.34 19.31 -7.90
C ARG A 59 25.88 18.34 -6.81
N GLY A 60 25.74 17.06 -7.18
CA GLY A 60 25.28 15.99 -6.28
C GLY A 60 23.77 15.99 -5.99
N LYS A 61 22.97 16.79 -6.70
CA LYS A 61 21.51 16.67 -6.66
C LYS A 61 21.03 15.51 -7.55
N VAL A 62 19.97 14.85 -7.11
CA VAL A 62 19.27 13.77 -7.81
C VAL A 62 17.76 13.95 -7.65
N THR A 63 17.01 13.42 -8.60
CA THR A 63 15.56 13.27 -8.50
C THR A 63 15.25 11.83 -8.08
N ALA A 64 14.84 11.63 -6.84
CA ALA A 64 14.59 10.31 -6.29
C ALA A 64 13.08 9.98 -6.31
N PRO A 65 12.65 8.87 -6.90
CA PRO A 65 11.27 8.40 -6.77
C PRO A 65 11.01 7.88 -5.36
N ILE A 66 10.04 8.49 -4.67
CA ILE A 66 9.72 8.17 -3.28
C ILE A 66 8.46 7.30 -3.20
N PHE A 67 7.41 7.67 -3.94
CA PHE A 67 6.15 6.91 -3.99
C PHE A 67 5.75 6.57 -5.42
N LEU A 68 5.11 5.42 -5.56
CA LEU A 68 4.42 4.96 -6.76
C LEU A 68 2.93 5.13 -6.53
N LEU A 69 2.26 5.86 -7.42
CA LEU A 69 0.82 6.08 -7.41
C LEU A 69 0.16 5.00 -8.25
N VAL A 70 -0.49 4.07 -7.58
CA VAL A 70 -1.23 2.97 -8.17
C VAL A 70 -2.71 3.10 -7.80
N PRO A 71 -3.65 2.68 -8.67
CA PRO A 71 -5.06 2.60 -8.30
C PRO A 71 -5.23 1.79 -7.02
N GLN A 72 -5.86 2.39 -6.02
CA GLN A 72 -6.25 1.68 -4.80
C GLN A 72 -7.65 1.12 -5.04
N VAL A 73 -7.79 -0.20 -5.01
CA VAL A 73 -9.06 -0.89 -5.18
C VAL A 73 -9.33 -1.79 -3.98
N LYS A 74 -10.60 -1.89 -3.58
CA LYS A 74 -11.06 -2.87 -2.60
C LYS A 74 -11.38 -4.15 -3.36
N LEU A 75 -10.53 -5.15 -3.22
CA LEU A 75 -10.81 -6.48 -3.76
C LEU A 75 -11.69 -7.26 -2.77
N PRO A 76 -12.64 -8.08 -3.25
CA PRO A 76 -13.35 -9.00 -2.38
C PRO A 76 -12.35 -9.93 -1.69
N LYS A 77 -12.64 -10.32 -0.45
CA LYS A 77 -11.83 -11.33 0.24
C LYS A 77 -11.86 -12.62 -0.60
N ARG A 78 -10.72 -13.31 -0.70
CA ARG A 78 -10.66 -14.60 -1.42
C ARG A 78 -11.53 -15.67 -0.76
N LEU A 79 -11.73 -15.55 0.55
CA LEU A 79 -12.55 -16.43 1.37
C LEU A 79 -13.75 -15.65 1.90
N ASP A 80 -14.94 -16.15 1.62
CA ASP A 80 -16.21 -15.62 2.11
C ASP A 80 -16.89 -16.66 3.01
N LEU A 81 -16.52 -16.63 4.30
CA LEU A 81 -17.05 -17.54 5.30
C LEU A 81 -18.54 -17.31 5.59
N ALA A 82 -19.05 -16.09 5.37
CA ALA A 82 -20.45 -15.78 5.63
C ALA A 82 -21.34 -16.56 4.66
N ARG A 83 -21.01 -16.49 3.36
CA ARG A 83 -21.72 -17.24 2.32
C ARG A 83 -21.73 -18.75 2.58
N ASP A 84 -20.58 -19.30 2.96
CA ASP A 84 -20.45 -20.75 3.19
C ASP A 84 -21.16 -21.17 4.49
N ALA A 85 -21.20 -20.31 5.52
CA ALA A 85 -21.98 -20.53 6.74
C ALA A 85 -23.49 -20.51 6.48
N ASP A 86 -23.98 -19.54 5.70
CA ASP A 86 -25.40 -19.46 5.32
C ASP A 86 -25.84 -20.72 4.59
N ARG A 87 -25.03 -21.18 3.61
CA ARG A 87 -25.30 -22.44 2.88
C ARG A 87 -25.34 -23.66 3.80
N ALA A 88 -24.45 -23.74 4.79
CA ALA A 88 -24.45 -24.83 5.74
C ALA A 88 -25.72 -24.81 6.60
N LEU A 89 -26.13 -23.63 7.06
CA LEU A 89 -27.35 -23.45 7.85
C LEU A 89 -28.61 -23.85 7.07
N ASP A 90 -28.69 -23.46 5.80
CA ASP A 90 -29.81 -23.81 4.90
C ASP A 90 -29.93 -25.33 4.65
N SER A 91 -28.83 -26.08 4.82
CA SER A 91 -28.83 -27.54 4.62
C SER A 91 -29.32 -28.34 5.83
N VAL A 92 -29.40 -27.70 7.01
CA VAL A 92 -29.76 -28.36 8.28
C VAL A 92 -31.12 -29.07 8.24
N PRO A 93 -32.22 -28.47 7.71
CA PRO A 93 -33.51 -29.15 7.66
C PRO A 93 -33.48 -30.46 6.86
N GLY A 94 -32.77 -30.47 5.73
CA GLY A 94 -32.62 -31.67 4.90
C GLY A 94 -31.82 -32.77 5.61
N LEU A 95 -30.77 -32.39 6.34
CA LEU A 95 -29.98 -33.33 7.14
C LEU A 95 -30.79 -33.96 8.27
N ILE A 96 -31.64 -33.17 8.95
CA ILE A 96 -32.54 -33.69 9.99
C ILE A 96 -33.47 -34.76 9.42
N VAL A 97 -34.10 -34.48 8.27
CA VAL A 97 -35.03 -35.43 7.62
C VAL A 97 -34.29 -36.70 7.20
N ALA A 98 -33.10 -36.57 6.60
CA ALA A 98 -32.31 -37.72 6.16
C ALA A 98 -31.97 -38.66 7.33
N SER A 99 -31.49 -38.12 8.45
CA SER A 99 -31.15 -38.93 9.63
C SER A 99 -32.37 -39.60 10.28
N TRP A 100 -33.55 -38.99 10.21
CA TRP A 100 -34.80 -39.60 10.70
C TRP A 100 -35.24 -40.80 9.84
N VAL A 101 -35.04 -40.74 8.53
CA VAL A 101 -35.38 -41.82 7.61
C VAL A 101 -34.39 -42.98 7.72
N GLU A 102 -33.09 -42.70 7.89
CA GLU A 102 -32.05 -43.72 8.08
C GLU A 102 -32.18 -44.51 9.38
N ALA A 103 -32.71 -43.90 10.44
CA ALA A 103 -32.90 -44.56 11.73
C ALA A 103 -34.09 -45.53 11.78
N ARG A 104 -34.85 -45.67 10.68
CA ARG A 104 -36.01 -46.55 10.57
C ARG A 104 -35.72 -47.82 9.78
#